data_AF-A0AAW5EBZ2-F1
#
_entry.id   AF-A0AAW5EBZ2-F1
#
_cell.length_a   1.000
_cell.length_b   1.000
_cell.length_c   1.000
_cell.angle_alpha   90.00
_cell.angle_beta   90.00
_cell.angle_gamma   90.00
#
_symmetry.space_group_name_H-M   'P 1'
#
loop_
_entity.id
_entity.type
_entity.pdbx_description
1 polymer ?
#
loop_
_entity_poly.entity_id
_entity_poly.type
_entity_poly.pdbx_seq_one_letter_code
_entity_poly.pdbx_strand_id
1 'polypeptide(L)'
;LSKWTGISVQKMLTSEKKKFLEVEKHLKESVIGQDKALSALARAIKRNKAGLNADNKPIGSFLFLGPTGVGKTQSAKALAKFLFDDEKA
;
A
#
# COMPACT_ATOMS: atom_id res chain seq x y z
N LEU A 1 19.56 13.79 -4.96
CA LEU A 1 18.15 13.93 -4.53
C LEU A 1 18.02 14.54 -3.12
N SER A 2 18.48 13.90 -2.04
CA SER A 2 18.37 14.49 -0.68
C SER A 2 19.13 15.82 -0.49
N LYS A 3 20.25 16.03 -1.21
CA LYS A 3 20.99 17.31 -1.18
C LYS A 3 20.28 18.48 -1.89
N TRP A 4 19.29 18.25 -2.76
CA TRP A 4 18.64 19.31 -3.54
C TRP A 4 17.34 19.78 -2.88
N THR A 5 16.55 18.87 -2.32
CA THR A 5 15.23 19.23 -1.73
C THR A 5 15.30 19.78 -0.31
N GLY A 6 16.47 19.75 0.33
CA GLY A 6 16.63 20.16 1.74
C GLY A 6 16.01 19.18 2.76
N ILE A 7 15.44 18.06 2.30
CA ILE A 7 14.84 17.04 3.17
C ILE A 7 15.92 16.02 3.53
N SER A 8 16.18 15.85 4.83
CA SER A 8 17.15 14.87 5.31
C SER A 8 16.71 13.44 4.96
N VAL A 9 17.67 12.58 4.63
CA VAL A 9 17.43 11.15 4.33
C VAL A 9 16.65 10.47 5.46
N GLN A 10 16.95 10.81 6.72
CA GLN A 10 16.20 10.33 7.89
C GLN A 10 14.73 10.75 7.89
N LYS A 11 14.42 12.00 7.52
CA LYS A 11 13.04 12.45 7.38
C LYS A 11 12.32 11.67 6.27
N MET A 12 12.97 11.42 5.13
CA MET A 12 12.39 10.58 4.06
C MET A 12 12.07 9.16 4.55
N LEU A 13 13.02 8.48 5.21
CA LEU A 13 12.81 7.12 5.73
C LEU A 13 11.69 7.07 6.77
N THR A 14 11.56 8.11 7.58
CA THR A 14 10.50 8.21 8.60
C THR A 14 9.14 8.42 7.95
N SER A 15 9.05 9.31 6.96
CA SER A 15 7.83 9.54 6.18
C SER A 15 7.39 8.29 5.42
N GLU A 16 8.33 7.54 4.84
CA GLU A 16 8.05 6.29 4.15
C GLU A 16 7.47 5.24 5.11
N LYS A 17 8.08 5.04 6.28
CA LYS A 17 7.52 4.14 7.31
C LYS A 17 6.10 4.54 7.72
N LYS A 18 5.84 5.85 7.89
CA LYS A 18 4.52 6.37 8.23
C LYS A 18 3.49 6.08 7.13
N LYS A 19 3.84 6.27 5.85
CA LYS A 19 3.00 5.91 4.69
C LYS A 19 2.49 4.47 4.79
N PHE A 20 3.40 3.52 5.07
CA PHE A 20 3.02 2.10 5.21
C PHE A 20 2.22 1.79 6.48
N LEU A 21 2.45 2.49 7.58
CA LEU A 21 1.64 2.34 8.79
C LEU A 21 0.18 2.72 8.55
N GLU A 22 -0.04 3.75 7.72
CA GLU A 22 -1.33 4.31 7.35
C GLU A 22 -1.90 3.74 6.04
N VAL A 23 -1.37 2.62 5.51
CA VAL A 23 -1.78 2.07 4.21
C VAL A 23 -3.29 1.83 4.09
N GLU A 24 -3.94 1.32 5.14
CA GLU A 24 -5.39 1.07 5.10
C GLU A 24 -6.18 2.37 4.91
N LYS A 25 -5.73 3.47 5.55
CA LYS A 25 -6.34 4.79 5.42
C LYS A 25 -6.19 5.31 3.98
N HIS A 26 -4.99 5.20 3.41
CA HIS A 26 -4.74 5.62 2.03
C HIS A 26 -5.59 4.84 1.02
N LEU A 27 -5.78 3.53 1.23
CA LEU A 27 -6.64 2.74 0.35
C LEU A 27 -8.12 3.12 0.48
N LYS A 28 -8.58 3.46 1.69
CA LYS A 28 -9.97 3.88 1.96
C LYS A 28 -10.33 5.22 1.32
N GLU A 29 -9.36 6.08 1.03
CA GLU A 29 -9.60 7.33 0.30
C GLU A 29 -10.09 7.07 -1.13
N SER A 30 -9.73 5.94 -1.74
CA SER A 30 -10.09 5.60 -3.13
C SER A 30 -11.08 4.44 -3.26
N VAL A 31 -11.32 3.69 -2.19
CA VAL A 31 -12.17 2.48 -2.18
C VAL A 31 -13.09 2.50 -0.97
N ILE A 32 -14.39 2.67 -1.21
CA ILE A 32 -15.41 2.81 -0.17
C ILE A 32 -16.14 1.47 0.01
N GLY A 33 -16.47 1.11 1.26
CA GLY A 33 -17.33 -0.04 1.57
C GLY A 33 -16.67 -1.43 1.46
N GLN A 34 -15.33 -1.48 1.35
CA GLN A 34 -14.57 -2.74 1.23
C GLN A 34 -13.63 -2.98 2.43
N ASP A 35 -14.01 -2.55 3.64
CA ASP A 35 -13.16 -2.53 4.84
C ASP A 35 -12.41 -3.84 5.10
N LYS A 36 -13.10 -4.98 5.00
CA LYS A 36 -12.49 -6.31 5.23
C LYS A 36 -11.38 -6.60 4.22
N ALA A 37 -11.62 -6.32 2.94
CA ALA A 37 -10.64 -6.53 1.88
C ALA A 37 -9.44 -5.58 2.06
N LEU A 38 -9.70 -4.30 2.33
CA LEU A 38 -8.65 -3.29 2.53
C LEU A 38 -7.79 -3.60 3.76
N SER A 39 -8.39 -4.07 4.86
CA SER A 39 -7.64 -4.47 6.05
C SER A 39 -6.76 -5.71 5.79
N ALA A 40 -7.24 -6.68 5.00
CA ALA A 40 -6.45 -7.84 4.60
C ALA A 40 -5.23 -7.45 3.74
N LEU A 41 -5.42 -6.54 2.77
CA LEU A 41 -4.34 -5.97 1.97
C LEU A 41 -3.33 -5.24 2.85
N ALA A 42 -3.80 -4.35 3.73
CA ALA A 42 -2.98 -3.58 4.64
C ALA A 42 -2.10 -4.47 5.53
N ARG A 43 -2.65 -5.56 6.06
CA ARG A 43 -1.89 -6.53 6.87
C ARG A 43 -0.77 -7.18 6.09
N ALA A 44 -1.02 -7.61 4.84
CA ALA A 44 0.01 -8.25 4.02
C ALA A 44 1.17 -7.29 3.71
N ILE A 45 0.84 -6.04 3.35
CA ILE A 45 1.83 -4.99 3.06
C ILE A 45 2.66 -4.67 4.30
N LYS A 46 2.02 -4.49 5.47
CA LYS A 46 2.71 -4.22 6.74
C LYS A 46 3.66 -5.35 7.12
N ARG A 47 3.24 -6.61 6.98
CA ARG A 47 4.13 -7.77 7.24
C ARG A 47 5.34 -7.78 6.33
N ASN A 48 5.15 -7.51 5.03
CA ASN A 48 6.25 -7.43 4.09
C ASN A 48 7.24 -6.32 4.46
N LYS A 49 6.74 -5.11 4.77
CA LYS A 49 7.61 -3.99 5.15
C LYS A 49 8.34 -4.21 6.48
N ALA A 50 7.77 -5.03 7.36
CA ALA A 50 8.40 -5.45 8.61
C ALA A 50 9.40 -6.62 8.45
N GLY A 51 9.61 -7.14 7.24
CA GLY A 51 10.50 -8.28 7.00
C GLY A 51 9.95 -9.61 7.54
N LEU A 52 8.63 -9.71 7.76
CA LEU A 52 7.97 -10.90 8.31
C LEU A 52 7.48 -11.87 7.21
N ASN A 53 7.80 -11.61 5.95
CA ASN A 53 7.48 -12.50 4.83
C ASN A 53 8.73 -13.29 4.42
N ALA A 54 8.52 -14.50 3.91
CA ALA A 54 9.61 -15.33 3.38
C ALA A 54 10.24 -14.69 2.13
N ASP A 55 11.57 -14.74 2.03
CA ASP A 55 12.37 -14.07 0.99
C ASP A 55 12.01 -14.48 -0.45
N ASN A 56 11.42 -15.67 -0.64
CA ASN A 56 11.06 -16.20 -1.95
C ASN A 56 9.54 -16.22 -2.22
N LYS A 57 8.78 -15.31 -1.61
CA LYS A 57 7.32 -15.22 -1.81
C LYS A 57 6.89 -13.79 -2.18
N PRO A 58 5.83 -13.64 -2.99
CA PRO A 58 5.27 -12.32 -3.26
C PRO A 58 4.76 -11.66 -1.98
N ILE A 59 4.68 -10.32 -1.99
CA ILE A 59 4.13 -9.50 -0.88
C ILE A 59 2.76 -10.03 -0.43
N GLY A 60 1.93 -10.42 -1.41
CA GLY A 60 0.68 -11.14 -1.22
C GLY A 60 0.10 -11.56 -2.58
N SER A 61 -0.72 -12.61 -2.57
CA SER A 61 -1.53 -13.02 -3.70
C SER A 61 -2.99 -12.91 -3.30
N PHE A 62 -3.79 -12.16 -4.07
CA PHE A 62 -5.16 -11.82 -3.71
C PHE A 62 -6.11 -12.17 -4.84
N LEU A 63 -7.25 -12.76 -4.47
CA LEU A 63 -8.37 -13.00 -5.36
C LEU A 63 -9.58 -12.20 -4.87
N PHE A 64 -10.04 -11.25 -5.67
CA PHE A 64 -11.23 -10.46 -5.36
C PHE A 64 -12.47 -11.13 -5.96
N LEU A 65 -13.42 -11.52 -5.11
CA LEU A 65 -14.68 -12.17 -5.51
C LEU A 65 -15.88 -11.30 -5.09
N GLY A 66 -16.94 -11.33 -5.89
CA GLY A 66 -18.18 -10.62 -5.61
C GLY A 66 -18.88 -10.10 -6.88
N PRO A 67 -20.07 -9.46 -6.75
CA PRO A 67 -20.84 -8.92 -7.86
C PRO A 67 -20.10 -7.83 -8.66
N THR A 68 -20.51 -7.55 -9.88
CA THR A 68 -19.99 -6.42 -10.66
C THR A 68 -20.31 -5.08 -9.98
N GLY A 69 -19.49 -4.05 -10.23
CA GLY A 69 -19.71 -2.70 -9.68
C GLY A 69 -19.30 -2.47 -8.21
N VAL A 70 -19.01 -3.52 -7.42
CA VAL A 70 -18.70 -3.37 -5.97
C VAL A 70 -17.29 -2.85 -5.64
N GLY A 71 -16.47 -2.52 -6.65
CA GLY A 71 -15.14 -1.93 -6.43
C GLY A 71 -13.95 -2.89 -6.46
N LYS A 72 -14.10 -4.16 -6.90
CA LYS A 72 -12.99 -5.13 -6.99
C LYS A 72 -11.78 -4.61 -7.80
N THR A 73 -12.04 -4.15 -9.02
CA THR A 73 -11.01 -3.57 -9.89
C THR A 73 -10.43 -2.28 -9.31
N GLN A 74 -11.25 -1.50 -8.60
CA GLN A 74 -10.81 -0.28 -7.96
C GLN A 74 -9.86 -0.56 -6.80
N SER A 75 -10.10 -1.63 -6.01
CA SER A 75 -9.17 -2.10 -4.98
C SER A 75 -7.80 -2.47 -5.56
N ALA A 76 -7.78 -3.16 -6.70
CA ALA A 76 -6.53 -3.50 -7.38
C ALA A 76 -5.79 -2.25 -7.89
N LYS A 77 -6.51 -1.29 -8.49
CA LYS A 77 -5.93 -0.01 -8.94
C LYS A 77 -5.39 0.83 -7.79
N ALA A 78 -6.14 0.95 -6.69
CA ALA A 78 -5.72 1.68 -5.50
C ALA A 78 -4.48 1.04 -4.86
N LEU A 79 -4.43 -0.29 -4.83
CA LEU A 79 -3.27 -1.04 -4.35
C LEU A 79 -2.04 -0.79 -5.24
N ALA A 80 -2.19 -0.91 -6.56
CA ALA A 80 -1.10 -0.64 -7.51
C ALA A 80 -0.60 0.80 -7.37
N LYS A 81 -1.52 1.77 -7.29
CA LYS A 81 -1.18 3.18 -7.06
C LYS A 81 -0.41 3.36 -5.75
N PHE A 82 -0.88 2.79 -4.64
CA PHE A 82 -0.19 2.93 -3.37
C PHE A 82 1.25 2.38 -3.39
N LEU A 83 1.45 1.24 -4.05
CA LEU A 83 2.73 0.52 -4.11
C LEU A 83 3.73 1.13 -5.11
N PHE A 84 3.26 1.65 -6.23
CA PHE A 84 4.11 2.01 -7.37
C PHE A 84 4.03 3.48 -7.79
N ASP A 85 3.00 4.22 -7.36
CA ASP A 85 2.91 5.66 -7.59
C ASP A 85 3.85 6.34 -6.58
N ASP A 86 5.13 6.33 -6.94
CA ASP A 86 6.17 7.21 -6.42
C ASP A 86 6.03 8.54 -7.17
N GLU A 87 6.15 9.68 -6.51
CA GLU A 87 6.19 11.02 -7.14
C GLU A 87 7.47 11.22 -8.00
N LYS A 88 8.03 10.14 -8.56
CA LYS A 88 9.35 10.05 -9.22
C LYS A 88 9.38 9.07 -10.40
N ALA A 89 8.24 8.76 -11.02
CA ALA A 89 8.25 8.23 -12.38
C ALA A 89 8.42 9.37 -13.39
#